data_AF-A0A6P2NWB5-F1
#
_entry.id   AF-A0A6P2NWB5-F1
#
_cell.length_a   1.000
_cell.length_b   1.000
_cell.length_c   1.000
_cell.angle_alpha   90.00
_cell.angle_beta   90.00
_cell.angle_gamma   90.00
#
_symmetry.space_group_name_H-M   'P 1'
#
loop_
_entity.id
_entity.type
_entity.pdbx_description
1 polymer ?
#
loop_
_entity_poly.entity_id
_entity_poly.type
_entity_poly.pdbx_seq_one_letter_code
_entity_poly.pdbx_strand_id
1 'polypeptide(L)'
;MPRTPTDRAPQRAAREQPLARKIRALRPLSSDARAQQVTDVVDAFRRLRGSVARFIRMFSAAHADDLPDDALAAMGFRELLSTLEDVARAARFTRLPELERAIGHARRLERTRDDVFSDSFSNDPAAMRDAVAALERVDLLFVGLCVEYVMARHASASLPVSPAAVAPAAAALPLTDHSTALC
;
A
#
# COMPACT_ATOMS: atom_id res chain seq x y z
N MET A 1 -68.66 52.38 11.63
CA MET A 1 -67.41 53.17 11.48
C MET A 1 -66.32 52.47 12.29
N PRO A 2 -65.10 52.30 11.75
CA PRO A 2 -64.69 50.98 11.22
C PRO A 2 -63.68 50.18 12.07
N ARG A 3 -63.57 48.92 11.64
CA ARG A 3 -62.95 47.71 12.18
C ARG A 3 -61.42 47.74 12.19
N THR A 4 -60.83 46.98 13.10
CA THR A 4 -59.46 46.44 12.99
C THR A 4 -59.29 45.57 11.75
N PRO A 5 -58.09 45.56 11.16
CA PRO A 5 -57.57 44.35 10.55
C PRO A 5 -56.18 44.00 11.10
N THR A 6 -56.07 42.75 11.54
CA THR A 6 -54.84 41.95 11.54
C THR A 6 -54.18 42.03 10.16
N ASP A 7 -52.86 42.24 10.10
CA ASP A 7 -52.08 41.66 9.01
C ASP A 7 -50.83 40.98 9.55
N ARG A 8 -50.71 39.71 9.16
CA ARG A 8 -49.58 38.83 9.42
C ARG A 8 -48.47 39.20 8.43
N ALA A 9 -47.22 39.07 8.88
CA ALA A 9 -46.01 39.33 8.12
C ALA A 9 -45.98 38.73 6.69
N PRO A 10 -45.03 39.18 5.86
CA PRO A 10 -43.82 38.36 5.77
C PRO A 10 -42.55 39.23 5.72
N GLN A 11 -41.53 39.04 6.55
CA GLN A 11 -40.50 37.99 6.41
C GLN A 11 -40.05 37.67 4.96
N ARG A 12 -40.22 38.60 4.00
CA ARG A 12 -39.71 38.50 2.63
C ARG A 12 -38.49 39.38 2.35
N ALA A 13 -37.97 40.11 3.34
CA ALA A 13 -36.75 40.89 3.18
C ALA A 13 -35.44 40.07 3.33
N ALA A 14 -35.54 38.76 3.53
CA ALA A 14 -34.39 37.90 3.88
C ALA A 14 -34.07 36.79 2.86
N ARG A 15 -34.53 36.89 1.60
CA ARG A 15 -34.30 35.81 0.60
C ARG A 15 -33.78 36.22 -0.77
N GLU A 16 -33.28 37.43 -0.94
CA GLU A 16 -32.69 37.85 -2.21
C GLU A 16 -31.31 38.46 -2.00
N GLN A 17 -30.40 37.68 -1.41
CA GLN A 17 -29.01 37.81 -1.80
C GLN A 17 -28.80 36.83 -2.95
N PRO A 18 -28.72 37.28 -4.22
CA PRO A 18 -28.23 36.42 -5.26
C PRO A 18 -26.79 36.09 -4.89
N LEU A 19 -26.54 34.85 -4.51
CA LEU A 19 -25.21 34.25 -4.53
C LEU A 19 -24.78 34.25 -6.00
N ALA A 20 -24.38 35.42 -6.50
CA ALA A 20 -23.75 35.63 -7.79
C ALA A 20 -22.33 35.05 -7.70
N ARG A 21 -22.27 33.73 -7.50
CA ARG A 21 -21.06 32.92 -7.54
C ARG A 21 -20.66 32.93 -9.01
N LYS A 22 -19.79 33.87 -9.39
CA LYS A 22 -19.24 33.98 -10.75
C LYS A 22 -18.67 32.62 -11.14
N ILE A 23 -19.41 31.86 -11.94
CA ILE A 23 -18.92 30.63 -12.58
C ILE A 23 -17.89 31.11 -13.62
N ARG A 24 -16.61 31.07 -13.25
CA ARG A 24 -15.53 31.25 -14.22
C ARG A 24 -15.28 29.90 -14.86
N ALA A 25 -15.48 29.82 -16.17
CA ALA A 25 -15.00 28.68 -16.93
C ALA A 25 -13.48 28.58 -16.76
N LEU A 26 -12.99 27.45 -16.25
CA LEU A 26 -11.56 27.16 -16.20
C LEU A 26 -11.07 27.05 -17.65
N ARG A 27 -9.97 27.76 -17.96
CA ARG A 27 -9.35 27.61 -19.27
C ARG A 27 -8.71 26.21 -19.31
N PRO A 28 -9.05 25.37 -20.29
CA PRO A 28 -8.39 24.06 -20.43
C PRO A 28 -6.88 24.23 -20.50
N LEU A 29 -6.15 23.27 -19.94
CA LEU A 29 -4.70 23.19 -20.12
C LEU A 29 -4.35 23.11 -21.61
N SER A 30 -3.12 23.50 -21.94
CA SER A 30 -2.55 23.09 -23.23
C SER A 30 -2.57 21.56 -23.33
N SER A 31 -2.73 21.04 -24.55
CA SER A 31 -2.82 19.61 -24.79
C SER A 31 -1.63 18.84 -24.18
N ASP A 32 -0.43 19.42 -24.25
CA ASP A 32 0.80 18.81 -23.75
C ASP A 32 0.83 18.76 -22.21
N ALA A 33 0.40 19.83 -21.54
CA ALA A 33 0.35 19.86 -20.08
C ALA A 33 -0.70 18.88 -19.53
N ARG A 34 -1.84 18.73 -20.23
CA ARG A 34 -2.85 17.72 -19.88
C ARG A 34 -2.31 16.31 -20.08
N ALA A 35 -1.65 16.04 -21.21
CA ALA A 35 -1.05 14.74 -21.50
C ALA A 35 -0.01 14.35 -20.45
N GLN A 36 0.82 15.30 -20.00
CA GLN A 36 1.78 15.06 -18.92
C GLN A 36 1.09 14.65 -17.62
N GLN A 37 0.05 15.37 -17.21
CA GLN A 37 -0.66 15.03 -15.97
C GLN A 37 -1.35 13.66 -16.03
N VAL A 38 -1.91 13.30 -17.18
CA VAL A 38 -2.48 11.96 -17.40
C VAL A 38 -1.40 10.91 -17.22
N THR A 39 -0.24 11.14 -17.83
CA THR A 39 0.93 10.26 -17.74
C THR A 39 1.37 10.08 -16.29
N ASP A 40 1.46 11.17 -15.52
CA ASP A 40 1.88 11.14 -14.12
C ASP A 40 0.94 10.28 -13.26
N VAL A 41 -0.38 10.38 -13.46
CA VAL A 41 -1.35 9.55 -12.73
C VAL A 41 -1.22 8.07 -13.11
N VAL A 42 -1.10 7.78 -14.40
CA VAL A 42 -0.93 6.40 -14.89
C VAL A 42 0.37 5.79 -14.38
N ASP A 43 1.46 6.57 -14.36
CA ASP A 43 2.74 6.13 -13.83
C ASP A 43 2.71 5.91 -12.31
N ALA A 44 2.06 6.77 -11.55
CA ALA A 44 1.87 6.58 -10.11
C ALA A 44 1.08 5.28 -9.84
N PHE A 45 0.02 5.02 -10.62
CA PHE A 45 -0.74 3.78 -10.52
C PHE A 45 0.10 2.54 -10.90
N ARG A 46 0.91 2.64 -11.96
CA ARG A 46 1.83 1.58 -12.40
C ARG A 46 2.87 1.26 -11.32
N ARG A 47 3.44 2.28 -10.67
CA ARG A 47 4.38 2.12 -9.55
C ARG A 47 3.72 1.41 -8.37
N LEU A 48 2.54 1.86 -7.96
CA LEU A 48 1.74 1.24 -6.90
C LEU A 48 1.50 -0.26 -7.18
N ARG A 49 1.02 -0.59 -8.38
CA ARG A 49 0.82 -1.98 -8.80
C ARG A 49 2.12 -2.79 -8.74
N GLY A 50 3.22 -2.22 -9.20
CA GLY A 50 4.54 -2.83 -9.13
C GLY A 50 5.02 -3.09 -7.70
N SER A 51 4.70 -2.21 -6.75
CA SER A 51 5.02 -2.41 -5.32
C SER A 51 4.18 -3.52 -4.71
N VAL A 52 2.88 -3.59 -5.00
CA VAL A 52 2.00 -4.69 -4.56
C VAL A 52 2.50 -6.03 -5.08
N ALA A 53 2.82 -6.12 -6.38
CA ALA A 53 3.35 -7.35 -6.97
C ALA A 53 4.69 -7.77 -6.35
N ARG A 54 5.59 -6.82 -6.05
CA ARG A 54 6.84 -7.10 -5.33
C ARG A 54 6.59 -7.60 -3.91
N PHE A 55 5.59 -7.06 -3.22
CA PHE A 55 5.25 -7.50 -1.86
C PHE A 55 4.71 -8.94 -1.87
N ILE A 56 3.87 -9.31 -2.83
CA ILE A 56 3.40 -10.70 -3.00
C ILE A 56 4.58 -11.67 -3.15
N ARG A 57 5.52 -11.34 -4.04
CA ARG A 57 6.73 -12.17 -4.26
C ARG A 57 7.54 -12.41 -2.98
N MET A 58 7.61 -11.40 -2.11
CA MET A 58 8.31 -11.55 -0.83
C MET A 58 7.65 -12.59 0.09
N PHE A 59 6.34 -12.79 -0.01
CA PHE A 59 5.65 -13.87 0.70
C PHE A 59 5.83 -15.22 -0.01
N SER A 60 5.76 -15.27 -1.34
CA SER A 60 5.96 -16.49 -2.15
C SER A 60 7.36 -17.11 -1.97
N ALA A 61 8.41 -16.29 -1.99
CA ALA A 61 9.78 -16.73 -1.75
C ALA A 61 9.98 -17.37 -0.37
N ALA A 62 9.08 -17.11 0.58
CA ALA A 62 9.10 -17.74 1.90
C ALA A 62 8.33 -19.08 1.96
N HIS A 63 7.46 -19.39 1.00
CA HIS A 63 6.52 -20.52 1.05
C HIS A 63 6.68 -21.55 -0.09
N ALA A 64 7.73 -21.44 -0.91
CA ALA A 64 8.01 -22.32 -2.06
C ALA A 64 6.89 -22.36 -3.14
N ASP A 65 5.95 -21.40 -3.07
CA ASP A 65 4.82 -21.26 -3.98
C ASP A 65 5.09 -20.02 -4.84
N ASP A 66 5.92 -20.22 -5.88
CA ASP A 66 6.35 -19.13 -6.77
C ASP A 66 5.26 -18.84 -7.80
N LEU A 67 4.66 -17.65 -7.69
CA LEU A 67 3.82 -17.11 -8.75
C LEU A 67 4.71 -16.47 -9.82
N PRO A 68 4.63 -16.89 -11.09
CA PRO A 68 5.44 -16.31 -12.15
C PRO A 68 5.09 -14.83 -12.36
N ASP A 69 6.10 -14.04 -12.74
CA ASP A 69 5.98 -12.60 -12.93
C ASP A 69 4.87 -12.22 -13.92
N ASP A 70 4.74 -13.00 -14.99
CA ASP A 70 3.73 -12.79 -16.02
C ASP A 70 2.31 -13.02 -15.48
N ALA A 71 2.13 -13.93 -14.52
CA ALA A 71 0.83 -14.15 -13.89
C ALA A 71 0.42 -12.95 -13.03
N LEU A 72 1.34 -12.42 -12.20
CA LEU A 72 1.08 -11.21 -11.42
C LEU A 72 0.84 -9.99 -12.33
N ALA A 73 1.55 -9.91 -13.45
CA ALA A 73 1.37 -8.84 -14.43
C ALA A 73 0.00 -8.90 -15.13
N ALA A 74 -0.55 -10.10 -15.35
CA ALA A 74 -1.86 -10.30 -15.98
C ALA A 74 -3.06 -10.04 -15.05
N MET A 75 -2.91 -10.17 -13.73
CA MET A 75 -4.01 -10.05 -12.76
C MET A 75 -4.70 -8.68 -12.78
N GLY A 76 -6.00 -8.61 -12.51
CA GLY A 76 -6.65 -7.32 -12.21
C GLY A 76 -6.03 -6.64 -10.98
N PHE A 77 -6.13 -5.31 -10.82
CA PHE A 77 -5.59 -4.66 -9.62
C PHE A 77 -6.32 -5.11 -8.34
N ARG A 78 -7.64 -5.29 -8.39
CA ARG A 78 -8.42 -5.92 -7.31
C ARG A 78 -7.95 -7.31 -6.96
N GLU A 79 -7.73 -8.13 -7.98
CA GLU A 79 -7.28 -9.49 -7.83
C GLU A 79 -5.90 -9.52 -7.18
N LEU A 80 -4.97 -8.70 -7.68
CA LEU A 80 -3.63 -8.53 -7.09
C LEU A 80 -3.70 -8.13 -5.61
N LEU A 81 -4.57 -7.18 -5.25
CA LEU A 81 -4.76 -6.77 -3.85
C LEU A 81 -5.37 -7.88 -2.98
N SER A 82 -6.25 -8.70 -3.54
CA SER A 82 -6.86 -9.84 -2.82
C SER A 82 -5.83 -10.94 -2.61
N THR A 83 -5.05 -11.26 -3.64
CA THR A 83 -3.90 -12.17 -3.55
C THR A 83 -2.92 -11.72 -2.48
N LEU A 84 -2.57 -10.43 -2.41
CA LEU A 84 -1.69 -9.88 -1.36
C LEU A 84 -2.27 -10.12 0.05
N GLU A 85 -3.57 -9.90 0.22
CA GLU A 85 -4.28 -10.12 1.48
C GLU A 85 -4.18 -11.59 1.92
N ASP A 86 -4.41 -12.51 0.98
CA ASP A 86 -4.42 -13.95 1.25
C ASP A 86 -3.03 -14.50 1.56
N VAL A 87 -2.02 -14.13 0.78
CA VAL A 87 -0.63 -14.56 1.05
C VAL A 87 -0.09 -13.96 2.35
N ALA A 88 -0.48 -12.72 2.70
CA ALA A 88 -0.07 -12.11 3.95
C ALA A 88 -0.70 -12.81 5.17
N ARG A 89 -1.96 -13.24 5.06
CA ARG A 89 -2.62 -14.05 6.09
C ARG A 89 -1.97 -15.42 6.25
N ALA A 90 -1.70 -16.10 5.14
CA ALA A 90 -1.03 -17.40 5.15
C ALA A 90 0.36 -17.30 5.80
N ALA A 91 1.09 -16.22 5.50
CA ALA A 91 2.39 -15.92 6.08
C ALA A 91 2.34 -15.40 7.53
N ARG A 92 1.16 -15.28 8.14
CA ARG A 92 0.93 -14.70 9.48
C ARG A 92 1.61 -13.35 9.65
N PHE A 93 1.46 -12.49 8.65
CA PHE A 93 2.06 -11.16 8.66
C PHE A 93 1.65 -10.38 9.91
N THR A 94 2.63 -9.92 10.69
CA THR A 94 2.40 -9.35 12.04
C THR A 94 1.64 -8.02 12.01
N ARG A 95 1.76 -7.24 10.92
CA ARG A 95 1.06 -5.96 10.72
C ARG A 95 -0.12 -6.09 9.74
N LEU A 96 -0.84 -7.21 9.82
CA LEU A 96 -2.00 -7.48 8.96
C LEU A 96 -3.06 -6.36 9.00
N PRO A 97 -3.45 -5.78 10.17
CA PRO A 97 -4.44 -4.71 10.21
C PRO A 97 -4.00 -3.43 9.49
N GLU A 98 -2.71 -3.11 9.49
CA GLU A 98 -2.14 -2.00 8.72
C GLU A 98 -2.19 -2.29 7.23
N LEU A 99 -1.85 -3.52 6.83
CA LEU A 99 -1.89 -3.96 5.45
C LEU A 99 -3.31 -3.92 4.89
N GLU A 100 -4.29 -4.44 5.61
CA GLU A 100 -5.71 -4.41 5.21
C GLU A 100 -6.23 -2.97 5.06
N ARG A 101 -5.79 -2.05 5.93
CA ARG A 101 -6.08 -0.61 5.77
C ARG A 101 -5.45 -0.06 4.49
N ALA A 102 -4.17 -0.33 4.22
CA ALA A 102 -3.49 0.10 3.00
C ALA A 102 -4.17 -0.46 1.72
N ILE A 103 -4.55 -1.74 1.74
CA ILE A 103 -5.35 -2.38 0.69
C ILE A 103 -6.68 -1.64 0.52
N GLY A 104 -7.38 -1.31 1.60
CA GLY A 104 -8.61 -0.51 1.56
C GLY A 104 -8.42 0.87 0.90
N HIS A 105 -7.29 1.54 1.16
CA HIS A 105 -6.96 2.79 0.48
C HIS A 105 -6.68 2.59 -1.01
N ALA A 106 -5.87 1.60 -1.37
CA ALA A 106 -5.56 1.26 -2.76
C ALA A 106 -6.83 0.92 -3.57
N ARG A 107 -7.72 0.13 -2.96
CA ARG A 107 -9.04 -0.22 -3.49
C ARG A 107 -9.89 1.01 -3.82
N ARG A 108 -9.82 2.08 -3.01
CA ARG A 108 -10.57 3.31 -3.31
C ARG A 108 -9.96 4.10 -4.48
N LEU A 109 -8.65 4.01 -4.67
CA LEU A 109 -7.91 4.72 -5.71
C LEU A 109 -7.92 4.03 -7.07
N GLU A 110 -8.39 2.78 -7.18
CA GLU A 110 -8.45 2.10 -8.48
C GLU A 110 -9.24 2.89 -9.53
N ARG A 111 -10.37 3.49 -9.13
CA ARG A 111 -11.23 4.26 -10.05
C ARG A 111 -10.52 5.47 -10.65
N THR A 112 -9.51 6.01 -9.96
CA THR A 112 -8.73 7.14 -10.43
C THR A 112 -8.10 6.88 -11.80
N ARG A 113 -7.70 5.63 -12.11
CA ARG A 113 -7.19 5.27 -13.45
C ARG A 113 -8.22 5.53 -14.54
N ASP A 114 -9.47 5.16 -14.29
CA ASP A 114 -10.54 5.25 -15.28
C ASP A 114 -11.08 6.69 -15.35
N ASP A 115 -11.14 7.37 -14.21
CA ASP A 115 -11.59 8.76 -14.10
C ASP A 115 -10.69 9.73 -14.88
N VAL A 116 -9.39 9.43 -15.02
CA VAL A 116 -8.42 10.26 -15.78
C VAL A 116 -8.80 10.46 -17.24
N PHE A 117 -9.58 9.53 -17.82
CA PHE A 117 -10.07 9.64 -19.19
C PHE A 117 -11.39 10.40 -19.31
N SER A 118 -11.99 10.82 -18.18
CA SER A 118 -13.18 11.67 -18.19
C SER A 118 -12.81 13.13 -18.47
N ASP A 119 -13.64 13.83 -19.24
CA ASP A 119 -13.46 15.26 -19.51
C ASP A 119 -13.52 16.10 -18.24
N SER A 120 -14.31 15.70 -17.23
CA SER A 120 -14.41 16.44 -15.97
C SER A 120 -13.13 16.39 -15.15
N PHE A 121 -12.50 15.22 -15.05
CA PHE A 121 -11.31 15.05 -14.21
C PHE A 121 -10.04 15.50 -14.94
N SER A 122 -9.92 15.18 -16.24
CA SER A 122 -8.76 15.57 -17.05
C SER A 122 -8.60 17.08 -17.23
N ASN A 123 -9.67 17.86 -17.02
CA ASN A 123 -9.64 19.32 -17.02
C ASN A 123 -9.51 19.95 -15.62
N ASP A 124 -9.29 19.14 -14.57
CA ASP A 124 -9.02 19.61 -13.20
C ASP A 124 -7.57 19.26 -12.76
N PRO A 125 -6.61 20.17 -12.99
CA PRO A 125 -5.21 19.95 -12.63
C PRO A 125 -4.97 19.75 -11.13
N ALA A 126 -5.84 20.30 -10.27
CA ALA A 126 -5.70 20.15 -8.83
C ALA A 126 -6.11 18.73 -8.43
N ALA A 127 -7.26 18.26 -8.92
CA ALA A 127 -7.70 16.88 -8.71
C ALA A 127 -6.68 15.84 -9.20
N MET A 128 -6.04 16.09 -10.36
CA MET A 128 -4.99 15.20 -10.88
C MET A 128 -3.76 15.13 -9.97
N ARG A 129 -3.29 16.27 -9.46
CA ARG A 129 -2.16 16.29 -8.50
C ARG A 129 -2.51 15.62 -7.18
N ASP A 130 -3.71 15.85 -6.68
CA ASP A 130 -4.18 15.23 -5.44
C ASP A 130 -4.30 13.71 -5.59
N ALA A 131 -4.73 13.24 -6.76
CA ALA A 131 -4.75 11.83 -7.11
C ALA A 131 -3.34 11.22 -7.15
N VAL A 132 -2.37 11.86 -7.81
CA VAL A 132 -0.97 11.41 -7.80
C VAL A 132 -0.46 11.30 -6.37
N ALA A 133 -0.62 12.35 -5.56
CA ALA A 133 -0.17 12.36 -4.17
C ALA A 133 -0.86 11.27 -3.33
N ALA A 134 -2.13 10.96 -3.60
CA ALA A 134 -2.83 9.87 -2.92
C ALA A 134 -2.29 8.49 -3.32
N LEU A 135 -2.00 8.26 -4.60
CA LEU A 135 -1.38 7.03 -5.10
C LEU A 135 0.02 6.84 -4.50
N GLU A 136 0.84 7.88 -4.51
CA GLU A 136 2.20 7.85 -3.94
C GLU A 136 2.18 7.59 -2.43
N ARG A 137 1.26 8.21 -1.68
CA ARG A 137 1.12 7.93 -0.24
C ARG A 137 0.81 6.46 0.02
N VAL A 138 -0.09 5.86 -0.75
CA VAL A 138 -0.43 4.44 -0.59
C VAL A 138 0.74 3.54 -1.03
N ASP A 139 1.45 3.90 -2.09
CA ASP A 139 2.67 3.19 -2.51
C ASP A 139 3.72 3.17 -1.40
N LEU A 140 3.99 4.32 -0.78
CA LEU A 140 4.91 4.44 0.36
C LEU A 140 4.47 3.61 1.57
N LEU A 141 3.16 3.48 1.83
CA LEU A 141 2.67 2.58 2.88
C LEU A 141 2.99 1.12 2.58
N PHE A 142 2.79 0.66 1.35
CA PHE A 142 3.16 -0.71 0.96
C PHE A 142 4.67 -0.93 1.04
N VAL A 143 5.47 0.02 0.55
CA VAL A 143 6.93 -0.05 0.62
C VAL A 143 7.40 -0.12 2.07
N GLY A 144 6.87 0.73 2.96
CA GLY A 144 7.21 0.72 4.39
C GLY A 144 6.90 -0.63 5.05
N LEU A 145 5.68 -1.14 4.86
CA LEU A 145 5.28 -2.46 5.38
C LEU A 145 6.15 -3.59 4.84
N CYS A 146 6.51 -3.54 3.56
CA CYS A 146 7.36 -4.53 2.93
C CYS A 146 8.80 -4.50 3.49
N VAL A 147 9.38 -3.31 3.66
CA VAL A 147 10.74 -3.16 4.22
C VAL A 147 10.77 -3.66 5.66
N GLU A 148 9.79 -3.26 6.47
CA GLU A 148 9.71 -3.73 7.85
C GLU A 148 9.60 -5.26 7.95
N TYR A 149 8.80 -5.88 7.06
CA TYR A 149 8.69 -7.34 6.98
C TYR A 149 10.04 -8.00 6.70
N VAL A 150 10.75 -7.51 5.68
CA VAL A 150 12.06 -8.03 5.26
C VAL A 150 13.07 -7.90 6.40
N MET A 151 13.11 -6.74 7.06
CA MET A 151 14.02 -6.50 8.19
C MET A 151 13.72 -7.43 9.36
N ALA A 152 12.46 -7.63 9.72
CA ALA A 152 12.06 -8.54 10.79
C ALA A 152 12.43 -10.01 10.48
N ARG A 153 12.30 -10.42 9.22
CA ARG A 153 12.69 -11.75 8.75
C ARG A 153 14.20 -11.96 8.84
N HIS A 154 15.00 -11.00 8.39
CA HIS A 154 16.46 -11.10 8.47
C HIS A 154 16.97 -11.08 9.92
N ALA A 155 16.39 -10.26 10.79
CA ALA A 155 16.72 -10.28 12.22
C ALA A 155 16.46 -11.68 12.85
N SER A 156 15.37 -12.33 12.46
CA SER A 156 15.02 -13.67 12.93
C SER A 156 15.97 -14.75 12.40
N ALA A 157 16.44 -14.61 11.16
CA ALA A 157 17.41 -15.53 10.54
C ALA A 157 18.84 -15.37 11.10
N SER A 158 19.19 -14.19 11.63
CA SER A 158 20.50 -13.91 12.21
C SER A 158 20.65 -14.32 13.68
N LEU A 159 19.58 -14.77 14.35
CA LEU A 159 19.70 -15.35 15.69
C LEU A 159 20.44 -16.69 15.59
N PRO A 160 21.67 -16.81 16.14
CA PRO A 160 22.36 -18.09 16.14
C PRO A 160 21.51 -19.08 16.95
N VAL A 161 21.21 -20.24 16.34
CA VAL A 161 20.81 -21.42 17.10
C VAL A 161 21.93 -21.65 18.11
N SER A 162 21.69 -21.29 19.36
CA SER A 162 22.60 -21.60 20.46
C SER A 162 22.73 -23.12 20.46
N PRO A 163 23.92 -23.70 20.19
CA PRO A 163 24.11 -25.12 20.36
C PRO A 163 23.98 -25.35 21.87
N ALA A 164 22.84 -25.86 22.29
CA ALA A 164 22.68 -26.35 23.65
C ALA A 164 23.78 -27.39 23.87
N ALA A 165 24.72 -27.03 24.74
CA ALA A 165 25.78 -27.79 25.34
C ALA A 165 25.80 -29.30 25.00
N VAL A 166 26.56 -29.69 23.98
CA VAL A 166 27.23 -30.99 24.03
C VAL A 166 28.49 -30.76 24.85
N ALA A 167 28.39 -30.95 26.16
CA ALA A 167 29.57 -31.08 27.01
C ALA A 167 30.27 -32.40 26.64
N PRO A 168 31.53 -32.40 26.17
CA PRO A 168 32.30 -33.62 26.18
C PRO A 168 32.74 -33.87 27.62
N ALA A 169 32.24 -34.95 28.21
CA ALA A 169 32.79 -35.49 29.46
C ALA A 169 34.22 -35.96 29.19
N ALA A 170 35.19 -35.09 29.45
CA ALA A 170 36.60 -35.45 29.50
C ALA A 170 36.92 -35.95 30.92
N ALA A 171 37.02 -37.28 31.09
CA ALA A 171 37.79 -37.89 32.18
C ALA A 171 37.97 -39.40 31.93
N ALA A 172 39.18 -39.79 31.47
CA ALA A 172 40.01 -40.86 32.02
C ALA A 172 40.96 -41.42 30.95
N LEU A 173 42.18 -40.87 30.90
CA LEU A 173 43.35 -41.53 30.32
C LEU A 173 43.80 -42.63 31.29
N PRO A 174 44.17 -43.84 30.84
CA PRO A 174 45.10 -44.67 31.57
C PRO A 174 46.51 -44.39 31.05
N LEU A 175 47.32 -43.77 31.91
CA LEU A 175 48.77 -43.71 31.79
C LEU A 175 49.34 -44.74 32.77
N THR A 176 49.86 -45.85 32.28
CA THR A 176 51.04 -46.51 32.88
C THR A 176 51.74 -47.35 31.83
N ASP A 177 52.92 -46.87 31.50
CA ASP A 177 53.98 -47.45 30.71
C ASP A 177 54.85 -48.31 31.65
N HIS A 178 55.10 -49.59 31.34
CA HIS A 178 56.22 -50.33 31.92
C HIS A 178 56.82 -51.30 30.89
N SER A 179 58.04 -50.96 30.51
CA SER A 179 58.98 -51.63 29.61
C SER A 179 59.75 -52.76 30.32
N THR A 180 60.49 -53.55 29.51
CA THR A 180 61.53 -54.58 29.83
C THR A 180 61.04 -56.00 30.16
N ALA A 181 61.67 -57.12 29.76
CA ALA A 181 62.75 -57.46 28.82
C ALA A 181 62.85 -59.02 28.70
N LEU A 182 63.50 -59.51 27.63
CA LEU A 182 64.32 -60.74 27.52
C LEU A 182 63.73 -62.11 27.91
N CYS A 183 63.54 -62.98 26.89
CA CYS A 183 64.25 -64.27 26.66
C CYS A 183 63.52 -65.07 25.56
#